data_AF-A0A529X7H8-F1
#
_entry.id   AF-A0A529X7H8-F1
#
_cell.length_a   1.000
_cell.length_b   1.000
_cell.length_c   1.000
_cell.angle_alpha   90.00
_cell.angle_beta   90.00
_cell.angle_gamma   90.00
#
_symmetry.space_group_name_H-M   'P 1'
#
loop_
_entity.id
_entity.type
_entity.pdbx_description
1 polymer ?
#
loop_
_entity_poly.entity_id
_entity_poly.type
_entity_poly.pdbx_seq_one_letter_code
_entity_poly.pdbx_strand_id
1 'polypeptide(L)'
;MTQGGISYFGIRHHGPGSAGSLVKALQELQPVAVLIEGPVDASPLLRLLASPDMKPPVALLCYPEDDPAATSFWPFAEFSPEYQAALWAVANKAALRFIDLPSAARLAEKAAEAAADTEAAEAEATDEQGEEPTRIQDPIGTLARAAGYEDGESWWSDIIEQNPEPGPIFAAIADAMTTLRDGEGSIGRFEAMREAHMRLEIAAARKEFDGPIAVVCGAWHVPALQAGHTQKSDQALLKGIGRRKTTMTYAPWTGPRLALGYGYGAGVVAPGWCKHLWQTRGQDDASVLWLARIASVLRAKGHMISTASLIEAARLSRALAAIRERPKPGFEELRDASVSALFNGEALLWKMVEAELLLGADVGEIPPDTPLAPLIDDLQRNQKAARLKPEALERELSVDLRSESGLFRSTLLHRLNVLGVNWGRLTDVGRSRGTFRERWMLAWQPEYAVRLVENLVYGPTIEKAANGRLTQMIGAAATLDALATLVQSAITAALS
;
A
#
# COMPACT_ATOMS: atom_id res chain seq x y z
N MET A 1 8.99 -19.00 26.41
CA MET A 1 8.11 -20.16 26.62
C MET A 1 7.69 -20.68 25.26
N THR A 2 8.34 -21.73 24.75
CA THR A 2 8.05 -22.34 23.45
C THR A 2 7.19 -23.58 23.66
N GLN A 3 5.88 -23.41 23.79
CA GLN A 3 4.98 -24.54 23.62
C GLN A 3 4.92 -24.89 22.13
N GLY A 4 5.59 -25.97 21.74
CA GLY A 4 5.33 -26.68 20.49
C GLY A 4 5.85 -26.06 19.19
N GLY A 5 7.13 -25.69 19.12
CA GLY A 5 7.85 -25.44 17.85
C GLY A 5 7.36 -24.28 16.98
N ILE A 6 6.28 -23.58 17.33
CA ILE A 6 5.73 -22.45 16.60
C ILE A 6 5.93 -21.17 17.41
N SER A 7 6.40 -20.11 16.75
CA SER A 7 6.51 -18.77 17.30
C SER A 7 5.63 -17.81 16.50
N TYR A 8 4.84 -17.01 17.21
CA TYR A 8 3.92 -16.04 16.62
C TYR A 8 4.50 -14.64 16.76
N PHE A 9 4.53 -13.92 15.66
CA PHE A 9 5.02 -12.55 15.55
C PHE A 9 3.88 -11.66 15.07
N GLY A 10 3.18 -11.07 16.04
CA GLY A 10 2.17 -10.06 15.81
C GLY A 10 2.80 -8.76 15.35
N ILE A 11 2.49 -8.34 14.13
CA ILE A 11 3.07 -7.14 13.53
C ILE A 11 2.01 -6.08 13.23
N ARG A 12 2.48 -4.86 13.00
CA ARG A 12 1.75 -3.87 12.22
C ARG A 12 2.29 -3.87 10.78
N HIS A 13 1.39 -3.91 9.81
CA HIS A 13 1.74 -3.76 8.40
C HIS A 13 2.47 -2.42 8.19
N HIS A 14 3.58 -2.44 7.44
CA HIS A 14 4.37 -1.24 7.17
C HIS A 14 4.95 -0.52 8.41
N GLY A 15 5.21 -1.25 9.50
CA GLY A 15 5.90 -0.72 10.69
C GLY A 15 7.43 -0.92 10.63
N PRO A 16 8.26 0.14 10.59
CA PRO A 16 9.73 0.00 10.50
C PRO A 16 10.37 -0.64 11.75
N GLY A 17 9.89 -0.34 12.95
CA GLY A 17 10.33 -0.97 14.19
C GLY A 17 9.78 -2.39 14.35
N SER A 18 8.54 -2.63 13.93
CA SER A 18 7.98 -3.98 13.80
C SER A 18 8.84 -4.84 12.87
N ALA A 19 9.24 -4.31 11.72
CA ALA A 19 10.08 -5.00 10.76
C ALA A 19 11.49 -5.27 11.32
N GLY A 20 12.09 -4.29 12.01
CA GLY A 20 13.40 -4.46 12.65
C GLY A 20 13.39 -5.52 13.74
N SER A 21 12.37 -5.49 14.61
CA SER A 21 12.15 -6.49 15.66
C SER A 21 11.94 -7.89 15.09
N LEU A 22 11.16 -8.01 14.01
CA LEU A 22 10.90 -9.29 13.35
C LEU A 22 12.17 -9.87 12.75
N VAL A 23 12.98 -9.07 12.03
CA VAL A 23 14.25 -9.55 11.45
C VAL A 23 15.18 -10.09 12.53
N LYS A 24 15.29 -9.39 13.67
CA LYS A 24 16.06 -9.86 14.82
C LYS A 24 15.51 -11.18 15.37
N ALA A 25 14.20 -11.27 15.56
CA ALA A 25 13.57 -12.48 16.08
C ALA A 25 13.72 -13.69 15.14
N LEU A 26 13.63 -13.50 13.82
CA LEU A 26 13.89 -14.54 12.84
C LEU A 26 15.36 -14.99 12.88
N GLN A 27 16.30 -14.04 13.03
CA GLN A 27 17.71 -14.35 13.16
C GLN A 27 18.03 -15.17 14.42
N GLU A 28 17.33 -14.93 15.53
CA GLU A 28 17.48 -15.70 16.77
C GLU A 28 16.79 -17.06 16.70
N LEU A 29 15.58 -17.12 16.14
CA LEU A 29 14.76 -18.34 16.06
C LEU A 29 15.30 -19.35 15.04
N GLN A 30 15.90 -18.88 13.94
CA GLN A 30 16.34 -19.70 12.80
C GLN A 30 15.25 -20.70 12.33
N PRO A 31 14.04 -20.22 11.97
CA PRO A 31 12.94 -21.10 11.61
C PRO A 31 13.19 -21.85 10.31
N VAL A 32 12.74 -23.11 10.25
CA VAL A 32 12.72 -23.93 9.03
C VAL A 32 11.60 -23.53 8.07
N ALA A 33 10.55 -22.87 8.59
CA ALA A 33 9.45 -22.33 7.80
C ALA A 33 8.97 -20.98 8.32
N VAL A 34 8.69 -20.05 7.40
CA VAL A 34 8.11 -18.73 7.65
C VAL A 34 6.74 -18.68 6.98
N LEU A 35 5.71 -18.53 7.80
CA LEU A 35 4.31 -18.46 7.42
C LEU A 35 3.84 -17.01 7.53
N ILE A 36 3.40 -16.41 6.43
CA ILE A 36 3.02 -14.99 6.38
C ILE A 36 1.51 -14.88 6.17
N GLU A 37 0.85 -13.97 6.89
CA GLU A 37 -0.53 -13.60 6.58
C GLU A 37 -0.65 -13.02 5.17
N GLY A 38 -1.49 -13.65 4.36
CA GLY A 38 -1.75 -13.28 2.97
C GLY A 38 -2.39 -14.46 2.25
N PRO A 39 -2.86 -14.27 1.00
CA PRO A 39 -3.67 -15.26 0.31
C PRO A 39 -2.84 -16.50 -0.07
N VAL A 40 -3.21 -17.68 0.44
CA VAL A 40 -2.41 -18.93 0.27
C VAL A 40 -2.14 -19.28 -1.19
N ASP A 41 -3.06 -18.99 -2.10
CA ASP A 41 -2.95 -19.22 -3.55
C ASP A 41 -1.91 -18.32 -4.24
N ALA A 42 -1.47 -17.25 -3.58
CA ALA A 42 -0.35 -16.42 -4.03
C ALA A 42 1.03 -16.90 -3.55
N SER A 43 1.11 -17.97 -2.74
CA SER A 43 2.38 -18.48 -2.20
C SER A 43 3.47 -18.73 -3.26
N PRO A 44 3.16 -19.23 -4.49
CA PRO A 44 4.18 -19.40 -5.53
C PRO A 44 4.88 -18.10 -5.95
N LEU A 45 4.22 -16.93 -5.77
CA LEU A 45 4.75 -15.62 -6.15
C LEU A 45 5.64 -15.00 -5.06
N LEU A 46 5.50 -15.42 -3.79
CA LEU A 46 6.20 -14.80 -2.64
C LEU A 46 7.71 -14.68 -2.82
N ARG A 47 8.35 -15.69 -3.42
CA ARG A 47 9.81 -15.69 -3.61
C ARG A 47 10.29 -14.56 -4.52
N LEU A 48 9.43 -14.05 -5.41
CA LEU A 48 9.77 -12.95 -6.30
C LEU A 48 10.03 -11.64 -5.54
N LEU A 49 9.45 -11.47 -4.33
CA LEU A 49 9.74 -10.32 -3.47
C LEU A 49 11.24 -10.21 -3.12
N ALA A 50 11.96 -11.34 -3.12
CA ALA A 50 13.39 -11.38 -2.84
C ALA A 50 14.28 -11.28 -4.09
N SER A 51 13.70 -11.00 -5.27
CA SER A 51 14.49 -10.71 -6.45
C SER A 51 15.33 -9.43 -6.25
N PRO A 52 16.61 -9.39 -6.65
CA PRO A 52 17.44 -8.18 -6.57
C PRO A 52 16.89 -6.98 -7.36
N ASP A 53 16.09 -7.25 -8.40
CA ASP A 53 15.46 -6.22 -9.22
C ASP A 53 14.12 -5.72 -8.65
N MET A 54 13.62 -6.36 -7.58
CA MET A 54 12.42 -5.92 -6.87
C MET A 54 12.74 -4.70 -6.00
N LYS A 55 12.11 -3.56 -6.28
CA LYS A 55 12.27 -2.33 -5.49
C LYS A 55 10.92 -1.85 -4.99
N PRO A 56 10.58 -2.08 -3.72
CA PRO A 56 9.36 -1.55 -3.12
C PRO A 56 9.28 0.00 -3.20
N PRO A 57 8.07 0.59 -3.22
CA PRO A 57 6.79 -0.06 -2.94
C PRO A 57 6.21 -0.83 -4.12
N VAL A 58 5.80 -2.08 -3.89
CA VAL A 58 5.17 -2.96 -4.89
C VAL A 58 3.92 -3.58 -4.28
N ALA A 59 2.96 -4.02 -5.08
CA ALA A 59 1.78 -4.71 -4.57
C ALA A 59 1.55 -6.01 -5.30
N LEU A 60 1.15 -7.04 -4.55
CA LEU A 60 0.49 -8.19 -5.14
C LEU A 60 -0.92 -7.75 -5.55
N LEU A 61 -1.23 -7.86 -6.83
CA LEU A 61 -2.56 -7.71 -7.39
C LEU A 61 -3.19 -9.09 -7.50
N CYS A 62 -4.43 -9.20 -7.03
CA CYS A 62 -5.31 -10.31 -7.38
C CYS A 62 -6.62 -9.77 -7.92
N TYR A 63 -7.03 -10.29 -9.07
CA TYR A 63 -8.29 -9.92 -9.71
C TYR A 63 -9.03 -11.16 -10.22
N PRO A 64 -10.37 -11.16 -10.19
CA PRO A 64 -11.16 -12.22 -10.81
C PRO A 64 -11.10 -12.09 -12.34
N GLU A 65 -11.08 -13.22 -13.05
CA GLU A 65 -10.98 -13.24 -14.52
C GLU A 65 -12.23 -12.67 -15.21
N ASP A 66 -13.39 -12.80 -14.58
CA ASP A 66 -14.70 -12.36 -15.08
C ASP A 66 -15.01 -10.89 -14.74
N ASP A 67 -14.36 -10.33 -13.73
CA ASP A 67 -14.51 -8.92 -13.34
C ASP A 67 -13.19 -8.32 -12.81
N PRO A 68 -12.24 -7.94 -13.69
CA PRO A 68 -10.96 -7.39 -13.24
C PRO A 68 -11.07 -6.14 -12.36
N ALA A 69 -12.18 -5.39 -12.42
CA ALA A 69 -12.38 -4.20 -11.60
C ALA A 69 -12.46 -4.54 -10.10
N ALA A 70 -12.94 -5.73 -9.74
CA ALA A 70 -13.00 -6.25 -8.38
C ALA A 70 -11.62 -6.72 -7.86
N THR A 71 -10.57 -5.93 -8.08
CA THR A 71 -9.20 -6.23 -7.66
C THR A 71 -9.01 -6.05 -6.15
N SER A 72 -8.14 -6.89 -5.56
CA SER A 72 -7.57 -6.70 -4.23
C SER A 72 -6.05 -6.51 -4.31
N PHE A 73 -5.51 -5.70 -3.40
CA PHE A 73 -4.11 -5.34 -3.35
C PHE A 73 -3.50 -5.68 -2.00
N TRP A 74 -2.29 -6.24 -2.02
CA TRP A 74 -1.44 -6.39 -0.84
C TRP A 74 -0.12 -5.66 -1.11
N PRO A 75 -0.02 -4.38 -0.72
CA PRO A 75 1.20 -3.60 -0.90
C PRO A 75 2.29 -4.04 0.07
N PHE A 76 3.54 -3.90 -0.37
CA PHE A 76 4.77 -4.15 0.36
C PHE A 76 5.68 -2.94 0.23
N ALA A 77 6.31 -2.56 1.32
CA ALA A 77 7.36 -1.55 1.38
C ALA A 77 8.65 -2.18 1.93
N GLU A 78 9.79 -1.51 1.80
CA GLU A 78 11.04 -1.98 2.40
C GLU A 78 10.95 -2.10 3.93
N PHE A 79 10.03 -1.37 4.54
CA PHE A 79 9.76 -1.39 5.98
C PHE A 79 8.52 -2.20 6.35
N SER A 80 8.00 -3.02 5.43
CA SER A 80 6.97 -4.03 5.73
C SER A 80 7.61 -5.25 6.42
N PRO A 81 7.13 -5.65 7.61
CA PRO A 81 7.61 -6.86 8.27
C PRO A 81 7.49 -8.12 7.39
N GLU A 82 6.42 -8.24 6.62
CA GLU A 82 6.16 -9.34 5.70
C GLU A 82 7.18 -9.39 4.56
N TYR A 83 7.52 -8.23 4.00
CA TYR A 83 8.56 -8.13 2.98
C TYR A 83 9.91 -8.57 3.55
N GLN A 84 10.26 -8.09 4.75
CA GLN A 84 11.49 -8.49 5.43
C GLN A 84 11.51 -9.98 5.79
N ALA A 85 10.37 -10.56 6.18
CA ALA A 85 10.24 -11.98 6.44
C ALA A 85 10.47 -12.82 5.17
N ALA A 86 9.93 -12.38 4.03
CA ALA A 86 10.16 -13.02 2.73
C ALA A 86 11.63 -12.96 2.32
N LEU A 87 12.28 -11.79 2.46
CA LEU A 87 13.72 -11.64 2.22
C LEU A 87 14.55 -12.59 3.09
N TRP A 88 14.26 -12.61 4.40
CA TRP A 88 14.96 -13.47 5.35
C TRP A 88 14.78 -14.95 5.00
N ALA A 89 13.55 -15.39 4.71
CA ALA A 89 13.25 -16.78 4.40
C ALA A 89 13.98 -17.26 3.13
N VAL A 90 13.98 -16.44 2.08
CA VAL A 90 14.70 -16.77 0.84
C VAL A 90 16.22 -16.82 1.07
N ALA A 91 16.78 -15.84 1.79
CA ALA A 91 18.21 -15.80 2.09
C ALA A 91 18.67 -17.01 2.92
N ASN A 92 17.83 -17.48 3.85
CA ASN A 92 18.14 -18.60 4.75
C ASN A 92 17.59 -19.95 4.26
N LYS A 93 17.00 -20.01 3.06
CA LYS A 93 16.41 -21.22 2.46
C LYS A 93 15.31 -21.87 3.32
N ALA A 94 14.62 -21.07 4.14
CA ALA A 94 13.45 -21.53 4.87
C ALA A 94 12.26 -21.73 3.90
N ALA A 95 11.34 -22.64 4.24
CA ALA A 95 10.07 -22.72 3.55
C ALA A 95 9.31 -21.39 3.73
N LEU A 96 8.65 -20.91 2.69
CA LEU A 96 7.97 -19.62 2.67
C LEU A 96 6.61 -19.78 2.03
N ARG A 97 5.54 -19.44 2.75
CA ARG A 97 4.17 -19.47 2.23
C ARG A 97 3.26 -18.48 2.90
N PHE A 98 2.22 -18.11 2.17
CA PHE A 98 1.07 -17.42 2.71
C PHE A 98 0.12 -18.42 3.40
N ILE A 99 -0.64 -17.98 4.41
CA ILE A 99 -1.51 -18.86 5.22
C ILE A 99 -2.97 -18.41 5.38
N ASP A 100 -3.32 -17.22 4.91
CA ASP A 100 -4.69 -16.70 4.99
C ASP A 100 -5.57 -17.25 3.85
N LEU A 101 -6.86 -16.95 3.89
CA LEU A 101 -7.85 -17.37 2.89
C LEU A 101 -7.34 -17.13 1.47
N PRO A 102 -7.55 -18.10 0.56
CA PRO A 102 -7.20 -17.91 -0.84
C PRO A 102 -7.95 -16.72 -1.40
N SER A 103 -7.30 -15.97 -2.29
CA SER A 103 -7.86 -14.81 -2.96
C SER A 103 -9.19 -15.12 -3.65
N ALA A 104 -9.30 -16.32 -4.24
CA ALA A 104 -10.51 -16.86 -4.86
C ALA A 104 -11.72 -16.85 -3.93
N ALA A 105 -11.50 -17.14 -2.64
CA ALA A 105 -12.55 -17.15 -1.63
C ALA A 105 -12.84 -15.75 -1.10
N ARG A 106 -11.79 -14.96 -0.82
CA ARG A 106 -11.93 -13.57 -0.36
C ARG A 106 -12.73 -12.70 -1.34
N LEU A 107 -12.45 -12.83 -2.64
CA LEU A 107 -13.17 -12.08 -3.68
C LEU A 107 -14.61 -12.58 -3.87
N ALA A 108 -14.87 -13.86 -3.62
CA ALA A 108 -16.23 -14.40 -3.66
C ALA A 108 -17.09 -13.87 -2.50
N GLU A 109 -16.56 -13.86 -1.28
CA GLU A 109 -17.26 -13.30 -0.12
C GLU A 109 -17.50 -11.79 -0.29
N LYS A 110 -16.49 -11.02 -0.74
CA LYS A 110 -16.66 -9.58 -1.01
C LYS A 110 -17.76 -9.30 -2.04
N ALA A 111 -17.89 -10.13 -3.07
CA ALA A 111 -18.95 -9.99 -4.06
C ALA A 111 -20.33 -10.38 -3.52
N ALA A 112 -20.40 -11.36 -2.61
CA ALA A 112 -21.64 -11.74 -1.94
C ALA A 112 -22.11 -10.64 -0.96
N GLU A 113 -21.19 -10.04 -0.21
CA GLU A 113 -21.46 -8.88 0.65
C GLU A 113 -21.97 -7.69 -0.16
N ALA A 114 -21.29 -7.33 -1.26
CA ALA A 114 -21.73 -6.23 -2.11
C ALA A 114 -23.12 -6.46 -2.75
N ALA A 115 -23.45 -7.72 -3.09
CA ALA A 115 -24.79 -8.07 -3.57
C ALA A 115 -25.84 -7.95 -2.47
N ALA A 116 -25.53 -8.41 -1.25
CA ALA A 116 -26.42 -8.29 -0.09
C ALA A 116 -26.66 -6.83 0.31
N ASP A 117 -25.63 -5.98 0.28
CA ASP A 117 -25.75 -4.53 0.54
C ASP A 117 -26.62 -3.85 -0.51
N THR A 118 -26.53 -4.29 -1.78
CA THR A 118 -27.38 -3.77 -2.86
C THR A 118 -28.84 -4.17 -2.65
N GLU A 119 -29.09 -5.44 -2.30
CA GLU A 119 -30.45 -5.94 -1.99
C GLU A 119 -31.03 -5.27 -0.74
N ALA A 120 -30.21 -5.01 0.28
CA ALA A 120 -30.62 -4.29 1.48
C ALA A 120 -30.92 -2.81 1.19
N ALA A 121 -30.09 -2.12 0.41
CA ALA A 121 -30.35 -0.75 -0.02
C ALA A 121 -31.58 -0.63 -0.92
N GLU A 122 -31.86 -1.63 -1.76
CA GLU A 122 -33.10 -1.73 -2.54
C GLU A 122 -34.34 -2.03 -1.68
N ALA A 123 -34.18 -2.76 -0.56
CA ALA A 123 -35.24 -3.03 0.40
C ALA A 123 -35.50 -1.84 1.34
N GLU A 124 -34.47 -1.14 1.80
CA GLU A 124 -34.54 0.05 2.66
C GLU A 124 -35.05 1.30 1.91
N ALA A 125 -35.05 1.29 0.57
CA ALA A 125 -35.77 2.28 -0.23
C ALA A 125 -37.31 2.24 -0.01
N THR A 126 -37.82 1.35 0.86
CA THR A 126 -39.23 1.28 1.28
C THR A 126 -39.48 1.56 2.77
N ASP A 127 -38.46 1.81 3.60
CA ASP A 127 -38.64 2.19 5.00
C ASP A 127 -37.55 3.18 5.47
N GLU A 128 -37.94 4.44 5.69
CA GLU A 128 -37.06 5.49 6.21
C GLU A 128 -36.85 5.30 7.73
N GLN A 129 -35.75 4.64 8.11
CA GLN A 129 -35.15 4.76 9.44
C GLN A 129 -33.66 4.44 9.36
N GLY A 130 -32.85 5.49 9.21
CA GLY A 130 -31.39 5.39 9.16
C GLY A 130 -30.80 4.92 10.49
N GLU A 131 -30.16 3.76 10.47
CA GLU A 131 -29.23 3.35 11.52
C GLU A 131 -27.92 4.13 11.36
N GLU A 132 -27.45 4.75 12.46
CA GLU A 132 -26.12 5.36 12.50
C GLU A 132 -25.05 4.27 12.27
N PRO A 133 -24.01 4.54 11.45
CA PRO A 133 -22.94 3.57 11.24
C PRO A 133 -22.27 3.28 12.57
N THR A 134 -22.30 2.00 12.98
CA THR A 134 -21.57 1.48 14.14
C THR A 134 -20.13 1.97 14.07
N ARG A 135 -19.74 2.87 14.97
CA ARG A 135 -18.35 3.31 15.12
C ARG A 135 -17.48 2.07 15.26
N ILE A 136 -16.65 1.79 14.25
CA ILE A 136 -15.51 0.89 14.38
C ILE A 136 -14.70 1.46 15.54
N GLN A 137 -14.78 0.84 16.72
CA GLN A 137 -13.97 1.26 17.86
C GLN A 137 -12.53 0.95 17.48
N ASP A 138 -11.66 1.96 17.48
CA ASP A 138 -10.21 1.75 17.38
C ASP A 138 -9.74 1.11 18.70
N PRO A 139 -9.45 -0.21 18.72
CA PRO A 139 -9.17 -0.90 19.96
C PRO A 139 -7.84 -0.43 20.54
N ILE A 140 -6.85 -0.19 19.67
CA ILE A 140 -5.54 0.37 20.04
C ILE A 140 -5.71 1.78 20.58
N GLY A 141 -6.60 2.58 20.00
CA GLY A 141 -6.98 3.91 20.51
C GLY A 141 -7.51 3.90 21.94
N THR A 142 -8.06 2.79 22.43
CA THR A 142 -8.49 2.64 23.83
C THR A 142 -7.29 2.43 24.77
N LEU A 143 -6.31 1.59 24.39
CA LEU A 143 -5.05 1.47 25.13
C LEU A 143 -4.28 2.79 25.14
N ALA A 144 -4.22 3.47 23.99
CA ALA A 144 -3.53 4.74 23.85
C ALA A 144 -4.07 5.80 24.80
N ARG A 145 -5.40 5.98 24.85
CA ARG A 145 -6.05 6.92 25.78
C ARG A 145 -5.79 6.56 27.24
N ALA A 146 -5.80 5.28 27.59
CA ALA A 146 -5.45 4.83 28.94
C ALA A 146 -3.98 5.14 29.29
N ALA A 147 -3.09 5.15 28.30
CA ALA A 147 -1.67 5.51 28.43
C ALA A 147 -1.41 7.02 28.30
N GLY A 148 -2.44 7.87 28.19
CA GLY A 148 -2.30 9.33 28.08
C GLY A 148 -2.01 9.85 26.67
N TYR A 149 -2.21 9.05 25.64
CA TYR A 149 -2.08 9.45 24.24
C TYR A 149 -3.42 9.89 23.66
N GLU A 150 -3.39 10.82 22.71
CA GLU A 150 -4.60 11.30 22.01
C GLU A 150 -5.15 10.24 21.05
N ASP A 151 -4.27 9.43 20.45
CA ASP A 151 -4.63 8.48 19.40
C ASP A 151 -3.74 7.21 19.43
N GLY A 152 -4.27 6.13 18.84
CA GLY A 152 -3.61 4.82 18.74
C GLY A 152 -2.31 4.82 17.94
N GLU A 153 -2.20 5.69 16.93
CA GLU A 153 -1.04 5.77 16.04
C GLU A 153 0.18 6.33 16.78
N SER A 154 -0.01 7.41 17.53
CA SER A 154 1.03 8.02 18.36
C SER A 154 1.56 7.04 19.40
N TRP A 155 0.65 6.31 20.07
CA TRP A 155 1.02 5.28 21.04
C TRP A 155 1.83 4.14 20.39
N TRP A 156 1.34 3.61 19.28
CA TRP A 156 2.02 2.52 18.57
C TRP A 156 3.40 2.95 18.05
N SER A 157 3.47 4.15 17.46
CA SER A 157 4.71 4.75 16.97
C SER A 157 5.78 4.82 18.05
N ASP A 158 5.43 5.32 19.23
CA ASP A 158 6.39 5.55 20.30
C ASP A 158 6.81 4.24 20.99
N ILE A 159 5.83 3.38 21.32
CA ILE A 159 6.05 2.19 22.14
C ILE A 159 6.61 1.02 21.33
N ILE A 160 6.17 0.87 20.07
CA ILE A 160 6.53 -0.27 19.22
C ILE A 160 7.53 0.14 18.14
N GLU A 161 7.24 1.18 17.36
CA GLU A 161 8.00 1.45 16.13
C GLU A 161 9.32 2.20 16.37
N GLN A 162 9.39 2.99 17.44
CA GLN A 162 10.52 3.87 17.73
C GLN A 162 11.24 3.56 19.05
N ASN A 163 10.77 2.57 19.81
CA ASN A 163 11.36 2.19 21.08
C ASN A 163 12.75 1.54 20.88
N PRO A 164 13.84 2.13 21.42
CA PRO A 164 15.19 1.59 21.27
C PRO A 164 15.43 0.31 22.07
N GLU A 165 14.64 0.06 23.12
CA GLU A 165 14.75 -1.11 24.00
C GLU A 165 13.37 -1.78 24.13
N PRO A 166 12.86 -2.41 23.05
CA PRO A 166 11.47 -2.86 23.01
C PRO A 166 11.19 -4.11 23.87
N GLY A 167 12.19 -4.64 24.58
CA GLY A 167 12.04 -5.83 25.42
C GLY A 167 11.47 -7.04 24.64
N PRO A 168 10.66 -7.91 25.27
CA PRO A 168 9.97 -9.00 24.59
C PRO A 168 8.72 -8.51 23.84
N ILE A 169 8.92 -7.64 22.85
CA ILE A 169 7.86 -6.86 22.19
C ILE A 169 6.67 -7.68 21.69
N PHE A 170 6.92 -8.84 21.08
CA PHE A 170 5.85 -9.69 20.53
C PHE A 170 4.98 -10.32 21.61
N ALA A 171 5.54 -10.63 22.78
CA ALA A 171 4.75 -11.12 23.91
C ALA A 171 3.88 -9.99 24.48
N ALA A 172 4.44 -8.78 24.63
CA ALA A 172 3.69 -7.62 25.08
C ALA A 172 2.55 -7.24 24.12
N ILE A 173 2.80 -7.29 22.81
CA ILE A 173 1.77 -7.09 21.78
C ILE A 173 0.69 -8.17 21.90
N ALA A 174 1.05 -9.45 22.05
CA ALA A 174 0.06 -10.53 22.18
C ALA A 174 -0.83 -10.35 23.42
N ASP A 175 -0.26 -9.97 24.57
CA ASP A 175 -1.02 -9.70 25.80
C ASP A 175 -1.97 -8.50 25.63
N ALA A 176 -1.49 -7.42 25.00
CA ALA A 176 -2.31 -6.25 24.70
C ALA A 176 -3.48 -6.58 23.77
N MET A 177 -3.24 -7.34 22.69
CA MET A 177 -4.29 -7.76 21.74
C MET A 177 -5.28 -8.73 22.38
N THR A 178 -4.82 -9.62 23.26
CA THR A 178 -5.71 -10.50 24.02
C THR A 178 -6.67 -9.68 24.88
N THR A 179 -6.15 -8.70 25.62
CA THR A 179 -6.94 -7.81 26.47
C THR A 179 -7.97 -7.01 25.67
N LEU A 180 -7.58 -6.51 24.48
CA LEU A 180 -8.48 -5.78 23.60
C LEU A 180 -9.60 -6.67 23.05
N ARG A 181 -9.27 -7.88 22.59
CA ARG A 181 -10.25 -8.83 22.05
C ARG A 181 -11.29 -9.27 23.07
N ASP A 182 -10.89 -9.43 24.34
CA ASP A 182 -11.83 -9.77 25.42
C ASP A 182 -12.89 -8.68 25.64
N GLY A 183 -12.60 -7.42 25.26
CA GLY A 183 -13.51 -6.29 25.39
C GLY A 183 -14.40 -6.01 24.17
N GLU A 184 -14.09 -6.56 22.99
CA GLU A 184 -14.67 -6.11 21.70
C GLU A 184 -15.91 -6.89 21.23
N GLY A 185 -16.34 -7.91 21.97
CA GLY A 185 -17.53 -8.70 21.67
C GLY A 185 -17.31 -9.73 20.56
N SER A 186 -18.37 -10.11 19.83
CA SER A 186 -18.30 -11.16 18.80
C SER A 186 -17.61 -10.69 17.54
N ILE A 187 -16.62 -11.45 17.09
CA ILE A 187 -15.85 -11.17 15.87
C ILE A 187 -16.69 -11.47 14.63
N GLY A 188 -16.55 -10.64 13.59
CA GLY A 188 -17.25 -10.81 12.32
C GLY A 188 -16.96 -12.16 11.66
N ARG A 189 -17.97 -12.70 10.95
CA ARG A 189 -17.91 -14.01 10.27
C ARG A 189 -16.69 -14.14 9.36
N PHE A 190 -16.39 -13.11 8.57
CA PHE A 190 -15.28 -13.12 7.62
C PHE A 190 -13.92 -13.26 8.33
N GLU A 191 -13.70 -12.51 9.41
CA GLU A 191 -12.47 -12.62 10.21
C GLU A 191 -12.35 -13.99 10.90
N ALA A 192 -13.45 -14.54 11.41
CA ALA A 192 -13.44 -15.91 11.95
C ALA A 192 -13.05 -16.97 10.91
N MET A 193 -13.46 -16.80 9.65
CA MET A 193 -13.06 -17.68 8.54
C MET A 193 -11.56 -17.54 8.20
N ARG A 194 -11.03 -16.32 8.18
CA ARG A 194 -9.58 -16.05 8.01
C ARG A 194 -8.75 -16.77 9.06
N GLU A 195 -9.11 -16.57 10.33
CA GLU A 195 -8.41 -17.19 11.46
C GLU A 195 -8.51 -18.72 11.44
N ALA A 196 -9.67 -19.28 11.05
CA ALA A 196 -9.84 -20.72 10.88
C ALA A 196 -8.93 -21.28 9.77
N HIS A 197 -8.83 -20.60 8.63
CA HIS A 197 -7.95 -21.00 7.55
C HIS A 197 -6.47 -20.95 7.96
N MET A 198 -6.05 -19.84 8.59
CA MET A 198 -4.68 -19.69 9.09
C MET A 198 -4.32 -20.80 10.09
N ARG A 199 -5.19 -21.14 11.04
CA ARG A 199 -4.96 -22.25 11.98
C ARG A 199 -4.78 -23.59 11.29
N LEU A 200 -5.56 -23.88 10.25
CA LEU A 200 -5.42 -25.13 9.47
C LEU A 200 -4.08 -25.18 8.72
N GLU A 201 -3.66 -24.08 8.10
CA GLU A 201 -2.37 -23.97 7.39
C GLU A 201 -1.18 -24.09 8.35
N ILE A 202 -1.26 -23.50 9.54
CA ILE A 202 -0.26 -23.64 10.60
C ILE A 202 -0.20 -25.09 11.10
N ALA A 203 -1.35 -25.73 11.31
CA ALA A 203 -1.40 -27.13 11.72
C ALA A 203 -0.85 -28.08 10.64
N ALA A 204 -1.04 -27.77 9.36
CA ALA A 204 -0.42 -28.48 8.25
C ALA A 204 1.10 -28.29 8.25
N ALA A 205 1.59 -27.06 8.45
CA ALA A 205 3.02 -26.75 8.51
C ALA A 205 3.72 -27.54 9.60
N ARG A 206 3.09 -27.62 10.77
CA ARG A 206 3.61 -28.35 11.93
C ARG A 206 3.78 -29.85 11.67
N LYS A 207 2.99 -30.43 10.76
CA LYS A 207 3.12 -31.84 10.35
C LYS A 207 4.17 -32.03 9.26
N GLU A 208 4.34 -31.01 8.41
CA GLU A 208 5.22 -31.04 7.25
C GLU A 208 6.69 -30.78 7.61
N PHE A 209 6.94 -29.86 8.55
CA PHE A 209 8.29 -29.42 8.89
C PHE A 209 8.71 -29.88 10.28
N ASP A 210 9.93 -30.41 10.37
CA ASP A 210 10.60 -30.74 11.63
C ASP A 210 11.55 -29.59 12.02
N GLY A 211 11.14 -28.77 12.98
CA GLY A 211 11.92 -27.62 13.45
C GLY A 211 11.06 -26.40 13.83
N PRO A 212 11.70 -25.27 14.18
CA PRO A 212 11.00 -24.05 14.55
C PRO A 212 10.25 -23.42 13.36
N ILE A 213 9.02 -22.98 13.56
CA ILE A 213 8.17 -22.33 12.56
C ILE A 213 7.84 -20.92 13.04
N ALA A 214 8.01 -19.93 12.16
CA ALA A 214 7.63 -18.55 12.41
C ALA A 214 6.28 -18.24 11.75
N VAL A 215 5.32 -17.70 12.49
CA VAL A 215 4.06 -17.16 11.98
C VAL A 215 4.11 -15.65 12.08
N VAL A 216 3.99 -14.95 10.95
CA VAL A 216 4.00 -13.49 10.83
C VAL A 216 2.61 -13.05 10.39
N CYS A 217 1.87 -12.39 11.28
CA CYS A 217 0.51 -11.93 11.01
C CYS A 217 0.24 -10.60 11.72
N GLY A 218 -0.78 -9.89 11.28
CA GLY A 218 -1.35 -8.76 11.98
C GLY A 218 -1.55 -9.10 13.46
N ALA A 219 -1.12 -8.19 14.33
CA ALA A 219 -1.11 -8.38 15.78
C ALA A 219 -2.48 -8.82 16.32
N TRP A 220 -3.55 -8.32 15.71
CA TRP A 220 -4.93 -8.67 16.04
C TRP A 220 -5.20 -10.17 16.01
N HIS A 221 -4.61 -10.92 15.07
CA HIS A 221 -4.89 -12.35 14.88
C HIS A 221 -4.18 -13.25 15.89
N VAL A 222 -3.10 -12.80 16.51
CA VAL A 222 -2.24 -13.63 17.36
C VAL A 222 -3.01 -14.38 18.46
N PRO A 223 -3.91 -13.74 19.25
CA PRO A 223 -4.63 -14.45 20.31
C PRO A 223 -5.47 -15.61 19.78
N ALA A 224 -6.17 -15.43 18.65
CA ALA A 224 -6.98 -16.51 18.07
C ALA A 224 -6.19 -17.60 17.38
N LEU A 225 -4.97 -17.32 16.90
CA LEU A 225 -4.10 -18.37 16.37
C LEU A 225 -3.47 -19.20 17.49
N GLN A 226 -3.32 -18.62 18.68
CA GLN A 226 -2.83 -19.31 19.88
C GLN A 226 -3.93 -20.06 20.65
N ALA A 227 -5.20 -19.66 20.48
CA ALA A 227 -6.35 -20.27 21.13
C ALA A 227 -6.56 -21.75 20.74
N GLY A 228 -7.09 -22.53 21.66
CA GLY A 228 -7.39 -23.95 21.45
C GLY A 228 -8.63 -24.17 20.59
N HIS A 229 -8.45 -24.41 19.29
CA HIS A 229 -9.53 -24.79 18.36
C HIS A 229 -9.37 -26.23 17.86
N THR A 230 -10.50 -26.87 17.53
CA THR A 230 -10.46 -28.17 16.87
C THR A 230 -10.40 -27.98 15.35
N GLN A 231 -9.68 -28.85 14.63
CA GLN A 231 -9.68 -28.80 13.16
C GLN A 231 -11.10 -28.94 12.58
N LYS A 232 -11.98 -29.68 13.26
CA LYS A 232 -13.39 -29.84 12.85
C LYS A 232 -14.18 -28.54 12.94
N SER A 233 -13.96 -27.74 13.99
CA SER A 233 -14.63 -26.42 14.12
C SER A 233 -14.14 -25.44 13.07
N ASP A 234 -12.84 -25.42 12.78
CA ASP A 234 -12.27 -24.56 11.74
C ASP A 234 -12.78 -24.95 10.34
N GLN A 235 -12.82 -26.25 10.03
CA GLN A 235 -13.39 -26.74 8.76
C GLN A 235 -14.88 -26.43 8.61
N ALA A 236 -15.64 -26.38 9.72
CA ALA A 236 -17.06 -26.03 9.67
C ALA A 236 -17.28 -24.56 9.27
N LEU A 237 -16.42 -23.64 9.72
CA LEU A 237 -16.48 -22.22 9.36
C LEU A 237 -16.19 -21.98 7.87
N LEU A 238 -15.36 -22.83 7.26
CA LEU A 238 -14.98 -22.73 5.86
C LEU A 238 -15.92 -23.48 4.90
N LYS A 239 -16.91 -24.20 5.44
CA LYS A 239 -17.83 -25.01 4.63
C LYS A 239 -18.76 -24.10 3.83
N GLY A 240 -18.83 -24.35 2.52
CA GLY A 240 -19.72 -23.60 1.62
C GLY A 240 -19.15 -22.27 1.13
N ILE A 241 -17.88 -21.97 1.44
CA ILE A 241 -17.21 -20.76 0.94
C ILE A 241 -17.19 -20.73 -0.59
N GLY A 242 -17.69 -19.63 -1.17
CA GLY A 242 -17.64 -19.41 -2.62
C GLY A 242 -16.19 -19.33 -3.12
N ARG A 243 -15.97 -19.62 -4.40
CA ARG A 243 -14.66 -19.44 -5.04
C ARG A 243 -14.84 -18.85 -6.43
N ARG A 244 -14.03 -17.85 -6.75
CA ARG A 244 -13.91 -17.28 -8.10
C ARG A 244 -12.56 -17.61 -8.70
N LYS A 245 -12.50 -17.75 -10.02
CA LYS A 245 -11.23 -17.95 -10.73
C LYS A 245 -10.47 -16.62 -10.75
N THR A 246 -9.24 -16.63 -10.26
CA THR A 246 -8.43 -15.42 -10.08
C THR A 246 -7.11 -15.52 -10.81
N THR A 247 -6.60 -14.36 -11.22
CA THR A 247 -5.24 -14.18 -11.73
C THR A 247 -4.47 -13.25 -10.80
N MET A 248 -3.17 -13.48 -10.65
CA MET A 248 -2.32 -12.79 -9.67
C MET A 248 -0.99 -12.38 -10.30
N THR A 249 -0.51 -11.18 -9.98
CA THR A 249 0.82 -10.70 -10.37
C THR A 249 1.30 -9.61 -9.41
N TYR A 250 2.60 -9.30 -9.41
CA TYR A 250 3.07 -8.05 -8.82
C TYR A 250 2.91 -6.89 -9.79
N ALA A 251 2.68 -5.69 -9.23
CA ALA A 251 2.73 -4.43 -9.95
C ALA A 251 3.48 -3.37 -9.12
N PRO A 252 4.11 -2.38 -9.79
CA PRO A 252 4.60 -1.18 -9.13
C PRO A 252 3.50 -0.50 -8.30
N TRP A 253 3.85 -0.13 -7.07
CA TRP A 253 2.98 0.64 -6.17
C TRP A 253 3.58 2.02 -5.93
N THR A 254 2.88 2.88 -5.21
CA THR A 254 3.37 4.23 -4.89
C THR A 254 3.42 4.49 -3.39
N GLY A 255 4.35 5.35 -2.97
CA GLY A 255 4.46 5.80 -1.59
C GLY A 255 3.12 6.31 -1.00
N PRO A 256 2.43 7.25 -1.67
CA PRO A 256 1.14 7.75 -1.19
C PRO A 256 0.07 6.67 -1.00
N ARG A 257 0.07 5.62 -1.82
CA ARG A 257 -0.90 4.53 -1.73
C ARG A 257 -0.59 3.52 -0.62
N LEU A 258 0.51 3.69 0.11
CA LEU A 258 0.72 3.02 1.39
C LEU A 258 0.01 3.75 2.54
N ALA A 259 -0.47 4.98 2.31
CA ALA A 259 -1.04 5.79 3.36
C ALA A 259 -2.51 5.42 3.63
N LEU A 260 -2.89 5.40 4.91
CA LEU A 260 -4.27 5.14 5.35
C LEU A 260 -5.26 6.12 4.70
N GLY A 261 -4.89 7.39 4.59
CA GLY A 261 -5.71 8.45 3.98
C GLY A 261 -6.02 8.26 2.49
N TYR A 262 -5.40 7.29 1.83
CA TYR A 262 -5.67 6.92 0.43
C TYR A 262 -6.55 5.66 0.29
N GLY A 263 -7.16 5.22 1.38
CA GLY A 263 -8.17 4.14 1.40
C GLY A 263 -7.61 2.74 1.63
N TYR A 264 -6.32 2.61 1.96
CA TYR A 264 -5.73 1.32 2.34
C TYR A 264 -5.84 1.13 3.85
N GLY A 265 -6.76 0.25 4.29
CA GLY A 265 -7.11 0.09 5.72
C GLY A 265 -5.95 -0.36 6.63
N ALA A 266 -4.96 -1.07 6.09
CA ALA A 266 -3.72 -1.44 6.80
C ALA A 266 -2.57 -0.45 6.56
N GLY A 267 -2.86 0.73 6.00
CA GLY A 267 -1.90 1.76 5.69
C GLY A 267 -1.37 2.49 6.92
N VAL A 268 -0.33 3.30 6.69
CA VAL A 268 0.30 4.13 7.72
C VAL A 268 -0.04 5.60 7.49
N VAL A 269 0.06 6.45 8.51
CA VAL A 269 -0.25 7.89 8.33
C VAL A 269 0.81 8.58 7.48
N ALA A 270 2.09 8.24 7.68
CA ALA A 270 3.22 8.89 7.00
C ALA A 270 4.23 7.87 6.44
N PRO A 271 3.96 7.23 5.28
CA PRO A 271 4.88 6.26 4.68
C PRO A 271 6.32 6.77 4.48
N GLY A 272 6.48 8.04 4.11
CA GLY A 272 7.78 8.69 3.92
C GLY A 272 8.57 8.86 5.23
N TRP A 273 7.88 9.01 6.36
CA TRP A 273 8.48 8.98 7.70
C TRP A 273 8.87 7.57 8.11
N CYS A 274 7.99 6.58 7.89
CA CYS A 274 8.31 5.17 8.14
C CYS A 274 9.54 4.71 7.34
N LYS A 275 9.62 5.11 6.06
CA LYS A 275 10.78 4.90 5.20
C LYS A 275 12.05 5.51 5.79
N HIS A 276 11.97 6.76 6.23
CA HIS A 276 13.11 7.46 6.86
C HIS A 276 13.60 6.72 8.11
N LEU A 277 12.70 6.34 9.01
CA LEU A 277 13.05 5.57 10.20
C LEU A 277 13.72 4.24 9.86
N TRP A 278 13.21 3.54 8.85
CA TRP A 278 13.80 2.29 8.39
C TRP A 278 15.22 2.49 7.84
N GLN A 279 15.44 3.48 6.98
CA GLN A 279 16.73 3.74 6.34
C GLN A 279 17.78 4.28 7.30
N THR A 280 17.34 4.96 8.36
CA THR A 280 18.22 5.53 9.40
C THR A 280 18.26 4.67 10.67
N ARG A 281 17.70 3.46 10.65
CA ARG A 281 17.70 2.55 11.80
C ARG A 281 19.13 2.27 12.28
N GLY A 282 19.34 2.34 13.59
CA GLY A 282 20.65 2.17 14.22
C GLY A 282 21.58 3.40 14.13
N GLN A 283 21.10 4.53 13.62
CA GLN A 283 21.81 5.80 13.65
C GLN A 283 21.25 6.73 14.73
N ASP A 284 22.12 7.39 15.49
CA ASP A 284 21.73 8.30 16.59
C ASP A 284 21.23 9.67 16.07
N ASP A 285 21.43 9.97 14.79
CA ASP A 285 21.14 11.26 14.16
C ASP A 285 19.90 11.25 13.24
N ALA A 286 19.05 10.23 13.31
CA ALA A 286 17.83 10.10 12.50
C ALA A 286 16.95 11.37 12.50
N SER A 287 16.75 12.01 13.66
CA SER A 287 16.00 13.28 13.76
C SER A 287 16.67 14.44 13.01
N VAL A 288 18.01 14.49 13.02
CA VAL A 288 18.78 15.53 12.30
C VAL A 288 18.72 15.30 10.80
N LEU A 289 18.86 14.04 10.36
CA LEU A 289 18.74 13.66 8.95
C LEU A 289 17.34 14.00 8.40
N TRP A 290 16.29 13.87 9.22
CA TRP A 290 14.95 14.30 8.84
C TRP A 290 14.85 15.82 8.65
N LEU A 291 15.37 16.61 9.59
CA LEU A 291 15.40 18.08 9.45
C LEU A 291 16.20 18.52 8.21
N ALA A 292 17.30 17.82 7.90
CA ALA A 292 18.06 18.06 6.68
C ALA A 292 17.22 17.78 5.42
N ARG A 293 16.40 16.71 5.43
CA ARG A 293 15.44 16.41 4.36
C ARG A 293 14.38 17.51 4.22
N ILE A 294 13.79 17.98 5.31
CA ILE A 294 12.84 19.12 5.30
C ILE A 294 13.50 20.35 4.66
N ALA A 295 14.72 20.69 5.08
CA ALA A 295 15.46 21.81 4.52
C ALA A 295 15.74 21.65 3.02
N SER A 296 16.03 20.43 2.57
CA SER A 296 16.24 20.13 1.15
C SER A 296 14.99 20.38 0.32
N VAL A 297 13.83 19.89 0.78
CA VAL A 297 12.54 20.12 0.10
C VAL A 297 12.20 21.61 0.05
N LEU A 298 12.44 22.34 1.15
CA LEU A 298 12.22 23.78 1.20
C LEU A 298 13.10 24.56 0.22
N ARG A 299 14.39 24.21 0.15
CA ARG A 299 15.33 24.81 -0.80
C ARG A 299 14.94 24.53 -2.24
N ALA A 300 14.49 23.31 -2.54
CA ALA A 300 14.00 22.95 -3.87
C ALA A 300 12.77 23.78 -4.29
N LYS A 301 11.95 24.22 -3.33
CA LYS A 301 10.80 25.13 -3.54
C LYS A 301 11.17 26.62 -3.47
N GLY A 302 12.47 26.95 -3.39
CA GLY A 302 12.97 28.33 -3.42
C GLY A 302 13.07 29.02 -2.06
N HIS A 303 12.85 28.32 -0.95
CA HIS A 303 12.99 28.90 0.39
C HIS A 303 14.45 28.84 0.88
N MET A 304 14.96 29.96 1.40
CA MET A 304 16.30 30.00 2.00
C MET A 304 16.25 29.60 3.47
N ILE A 305 16.89 28.46 3.80
CA ILE A 305 16.98 27.94 5.16
C ILE A 305 18.42 28.00 5.67
N SER A 306 18.65 28.81 6.70
CA SER A 306 19.96 28.97 7.35
C SER A 306 20.32 27.75 8.21
N THR A 307 21.62 27.48 8.38
CA THR A 307 22.09 26.45 9.30
C THR A 307 21.68 26.73 10.75
N ALA A 308 21.66 28.01 11.15
CA ALA A 308 21.22 28.42 12.49
C ALA A 308 19.77 28.02 12.77
N SER A 309 18.87 28.20 11.79
CA SER A 309 17.46 27.79 11.89
C SER A 309 17.32 26.27 12.05
N LEU A 310 18.16 25.48 11.37
CA LEU A 310 18.15 24.01 11.52
C LEU A 310 18.67 23.56 12.88
N ILE A 311 19.72 24.20 13.40
CA ILE A 311 20.22 23.93 14.76
C ILE A 311 19.13 24.24 15.78
N GLU A 312 18.42 25.35 15.61
CA GLU A 312 17.32 25.73 16.49
C GLU A 312 16.13 24.75 16.38
N ALA A 313 15.75 24.31 15.18
CA ALA A 313 14.73 23.27 15.01
C ALA A 313 15.12 21.96 15.71
N ALA A 314 16.39 21.54 15.60
CA ALA A 314 16.89 20.34 16.27
C ALA A 314 16.90 20.49 17.80
N ARG A 315 17.24 21.67 18.32
CA ARG A 315 17.17 21.97 19.77
C ARG A 315 15.73 22.00 20.27
N LEU A 316 14.84 22.66 19.54
CA LEU A 316 13.43 22.81 19.89
C LEU A 316 12.69 21.46 19.86
N SER A 317 12.93 20.61 18.87
CA SER A 317 12.32 19.27 18.82
C SER A 317 12.66 18.41 20.04
N ARG A 318 13.88 18.50 20.57
CA ARG A 318 14.29 17.84 21.83
C ARG A 318 13.59 18.44 23.05
N ALA A 319 13.43 19.75 23.11
CA ALA A 319 12.70 20.40 24.19
C ALA A 319 11.20 20.02 24.17
N LEU A 320 10.59 19.96 22.99
CA LEU A 320 9.21 19.50 22.82
C LEU A 320 9.03 18.04 23.25
N ALA A 321 9.97 17.17 22.87
CA ALA A 321 9.97 15.77 23.31
C ALA A 321 10.00 15.67 24.85
N ALA A 322 10.88 16.44 25.50
CA ALA A 322 10.98 16.44 26.95
C ALA A 322 9.71 16.96 27.64
N ILE A 323 9.09 18.03 27.11
CA ILE A 323 7.82 18.58 27.64
C ILE A 323 6.67 17.58 27.48
N ARG A 324 6.68 16.80 26.40
CA ARG A 324 5.65 15.77 26.11
C ARG A 324 5.98 14.41 26.72
N GLU A 325 6.99 14.34 27.60
CA GLU A 325 7.45 13.12 28.26
C GLU A 325 7.80 11.99 27.27
N ARG A 326 8.30 12.36 26.09
CA ARG A 326 8.75 11.44 25.05
C ARG A 326 10.22 11.07 25.24
N PRO A 327 10.62 9.82 24.98
CA PRO A 327 12.02 9.40 25.09
C PRO A 327 12.93 10.09 24.06
N LYS A 328 12.38 10.48 22.89
CA LYS A 328 13.10 11.17 21.81
C LYS A 328 12.12 11.95 20.92
N PRO A 329 12.60 12.88 20.07
CA PRO A 329 11.75 13.58 19.12
C PRO A 329 11.12 12.63 18.10
N GLY A 330 9.80 12.56 18.10
CA GLY A 330 9.01 11.88 17.07
C GLY A 330 8.70 12.82 15.89
N PHE A 331 7.81 12.36 15.03
CA PHE A 331 7.38 13.13 13.86
C PHE A 331 6.75 14.48 14.25
N GLU A 332 5.86 14.46 15.25
CA GLU A 332 5.12 15.65 15.70
C GLU A 332 6.05 16.72 16.27
N GLU A 333 7.03 16.34 17.11
CA GLU A 333 8.02 17.28 17.64
C GLU A 333 8.89 17.90 16.54
N LEU A 334 9.26 17.09 15.53
CA LEU A 334 10.05 17.56 14.40
C LEU A 334 9.25 18.48 13.49
N ARG A 335 7.96 18.19 13.28
CA ARG A 335 7.04 19.04 12.53
C ARG A 335 6.87 20.38 13.23
N ASP A 336 6.50 20.38 14.51
CA ASP A 336 6.21 21.60 15.25
C ASP A 336 7.46 22.48 15.38
N ALA A 337 8.62 21.87 15.67
CA ALA A 337 9.88 22.58 15.67
C ALA A 337 10.23 23.17 14.30
N SER A 338 9.94 22.45 13.22
CA SER A 338 10.13 22.95 11.85
C SER A 338 9.20 24.12 11.57
N VAL A 339 7.91 24.03 11.91
CA VAL A 339 6.94 25.12 11.75
C VAL A 339 7.42 26.38 12.46
N SER A 340 7.87 26.27 13.72
CA SER A 340 8.37 27.41 14.47
C SER A 340 9.68 27.98 13.90
N ALA A 341 10.69 27.14 13.64
CA ALA A 341 12.04 27.61 13.35
C ALA A 341 12.36 27.78 11.85
N LEU A 342 11.66 27.06 10.96
CA LEU A 342 11.90 27.05 9.51
C LEU A 342 10.80 27.76 8.73
N PHE A 343 9.58 27.79 9.26
CA PHE A 343 8.41 28.42 8.62
C PHE A 343 7.93 29.69 9.34
N ASN A 344 8.76 30.27 10.23
CA ASN A 344 8.42 31.48 11.01
C ASN A 344 7.08 31.38 11.78
N GLY A 345 6.68 30.17 12.19
CA GLY A 345 5.40 29.90 12.87
C GLY A 345 4.20 29.74 11.94
N GLU A 346 4.36 29.82 10.62
CA GLU A 346 3.26 29.72 9.66
C GLU A 346 2.94 28.26 9.30
N ALA A 347 2.02 27.64 10.04
CA ALA A 347 1.61 26.25 9.82
C ALA A 347 1.03 25.98 8.41
N LEU A 348 0.48 27.00 7.73
CA LEU A 348 -0.02 26.84 6.36
C LEU A 348 1.11 26.56 5.36
N LEU A 349 2.32 27.08 5.61
CA LEU A 349 3.46 26.85 4.74
C LEU A 349 3.97 25.40 4.82
N TRP A 350 3.75 24.70 5.94
CA TRP A 350 4.04 23.26 6.06
C TRP A 350 3.29 22.44 5.00
N LYS A 351 2.05 22.82 4.66
CA LYS A 351 1.23 22.13 3.66
C LYS A 351 1.87 22.09 2.27
N MET A 352 2.82 22.99 1.97
CA MET A 352 3.56 22.99 0.70
C MET A 352 4.57 21.84 0.56
N VAL A 353 5.02 21.28 1.68
CA VAL A 353 6.06 20.23 1.74
C VAL A 353 5.56 18.91 2.32
N GLU A 354 4.44 18.95 3.05
CA GLU A 354 3.87 17.82 3.78
C GLU A 354 3.67 16.58 2.90
N ALA A 355 3.02 16.72 1.74
CA ALA A 355 2.76 15.58 0.86
C ALA A 355 4.06 14.90 0.39
N GLU A 356 5.07 15.68 0.01
CA GLU A 356 6.36 15.17 -0.47
C GLU A 356 7.16 14.48 0.63
N LEU A 357 7.08 14.99 1.86
CA LEU A 357 7.78 14.42 3.01
C LEU A 357 7.06 13.19 3.57
N LEU A 358 5.75 13.27 3.80
CA LEU A 358 4.99 12.26 4.53
C LEU A 358 4.52 11.12 3.65
N LEU A 359 4.13 11.39 2.40
CA LEU A 359 3.65 10.35 1.50
C LEU A 359 4.80 9.78 0.65
N GLY A 360 5.77 10.64 0.32
CA GLY A 360 6.83 10.32 -0.65
C GLY A 360 6.34 10.42 -2.10
N ALA A 361 7.28 10.38 -3.03
CA ALA A 361 7.01 10.44 -4.48
C ALA A 361 7.36 9.14 -5.22
N ASP A 362 7.87 8.15 -4.49
CA ASP A 362 8.46 6.95 -5.05
C ASP A 362 7.40 6.05 -5.71
N VAL A 363 7.80 5.46 -6.83
CA VAL A 363 7.10 4.37 -7.51
C VAL A 363 8.04 3.18 -7.50
N GLY A 364 7.56 2.00 -7.10
CA GLY A 364 8.39 0.81 -7.08
C GLY A 364 8.75 0.28 -8.46
N GLU A 365 9.63 -0.70 -8.48
CA GLU A 365 10.08 -1.41 -9.67
C GLU A 365 9.91 -2.91 -9.43
N ILE A 366 9.49 -3.63 -10.47
CA ILE A 366 9.33 -5.09 -10.44
C ILE A 366 10.33 -5.73 -11.41
N PRO A 367 10.76 -6.98 -11.17
CA PRO A 367 11.68 -7.71 -12.05
C PRO A 367 11.12 -7.86 -13.47
N PRO A 368 11.98 -7.82 -14.52
CA PRO A 368 11.55 -7.94 -15.92
C PRO A 368 10.99 -9.32 -16.29
N ASP A 369 11.30 -10.35 -15.50
CA ASP A 369 10.80 -11.72 -15.65
C ASP A 369 9.49 -11.96 -14.87
N THR A 370 8.94 -10.92 -14.23
CA THR A 370 7.62 -11.00 -13.58
C THR A 370 6.56 -11.38 -14.62
N PRO A 371 5.72 -12.40 -14.38
CA PRO A 371 4.61 -12.73 -15.27
C PRO A 371 3.58 -11.60 -15.30
N LEU A 372 3.58 -10.79 -16.37
CA LEU A 372 2.71 -9.62 -16.50
C LEU A 372 1.55 -9.86 -17.48
N ALA A 373 0.46 -9.15 -17.24
CA ALA A 373 -0.61 -9.03 -18.23
C ALA A 373 -0.09 -8.26 -19.48
N PRO A 374 -0.50 -8.63 -20.70
CA PRO A 374 0.05 -8.06 -21.95
C PRO A 374 0.11 -6.53 -22.01
N LEU A 375 -0.95 -5.84 -21.57
CA LEU A 375 -1.00 -4.37 -21.60
C LEU A 375 -0.10 -3.71 -20.55
N ILE A 376 0.19 -4.39 -19.43
CA ILE A 376 1.14 -3.89 -18.43
C ILE A 376 2.57 -3.99 -18.99
N ASP A 377 2.92 -5.12 -19.62
CA ASP A 377 4.20 -5.28 -20.32
C ASP A 377 4.37 -4.23 -21.44
N ASP A 378 3.35 -4.07 -22.28
CA ASP A 378 3.40 -3.11 -23.38
C ASP A 378 3.56 -1.67 -22.86
N LEU A 379 2.89 -1.30 -21.77
CA LEU A 379 3.09 0.01 -21.16
C LEU A 379 4.53 0.19 -20.64
N GLN A 380 5.12 -0.80 -19.97
CA GLN A 380 6.51 -0.70 -19.50
C GLN A 380 7.49 -0.49 -20.65
N ARG A 381 7.31 -1.20 -21.78
CA ARG A 381 8.10 -0.99 -23.00
C ARG A 381 7.93 0.43 -23.56
N ASN A 382 6.70 0.94 -23.60
CA ASN A 382 6.39 2.29 -24.05
C ASN A 382 6.97 3.37 -23.12
N GLN A 383 6.92 3.19 -21.80
CA GLN A 383 7.51 4.10 -20.80
C GLN A 383 9.02 4.25 -20.99
N LYS A 384 9.72 3.12 -21.18
CA LYS A 384 11.16 3.08 -21.45
C LYS A 384 11.50 3.78 -22.76
N ALA A 385 10.73 3.52 -23.82
CA ALA A 385 10.91 4.17 -25.13
C ALA A 385 10.66 5.69 -25.05
N ALA A 386 9.62 6.12 -24.32
CA ALA A 386 9.25 7.51 -24.14
C ALA A 386 10.21 8.28 -23.21
N ARG A 387 11.01 7.54 -22.41
CA ARG A 387 11.78 8.06 -21.27
C ARG A 387 10.89 8.83 -20.29
N LEU A 388 9.68 8.32 -20.07
CA LEU A 388 8.74 8.86 -19.09
C LEU A 388 8.76 7.96 -17.86
N LYS A 389 9.36 8.47 -16.78
CA LYS A 389 9.37 7.78 -15.50
C LYS A 389 8.03 8.00 -14.79
N PRO A 390 7.38 6.95 -14.27
CA PRO A 390 6.24 7.09 -13.35
C PRO A 390 6.66 7.82 -12.08
N GLU A 391 5.86 8.78 -11.65
CA GLU A 391 6.04 9.56 -10.42
C GLU A 391 4.69 9.68 -9.75
N ALA A 392 4.63 9.47 -8.43
CA ALA A 392 3.36 9.48 -7.69
C ALA A 392 2.79 10.90 -7.51
N LEU A 393 3.67 11.89 -7.44
CA LEU A 393 3.29 13.30 -7.31
C LEU A 393 3.15 13.96 -8.68
N GLU A 394 2.34 15.00 -8.72
CA GLU A 394 2.10 15.77 -9.93
C GLU A 394 3.39 16.41 -10.47
N ARG A 395 3.70 16.16 -11.74
CA ARG A 395 4.80 16.79 -12.46
C ARG A 395 4.33 17.36 -13.80
N GLU A 396 4.71 18.61 -14.07
CA GLU A 396 4.47 19.22 -15.38
C GLU A 396 5.41 18.62 -16.45
N LEU A 397 4.84 18.31 -17.62
CA LEU A 397 5.54 17.90 -18.82
C LEU A 397 5.12 18.78 -19.99
N SER A 398 6.08 19.50 -20.56
CA SER A 398 5.92 20.24 -21.81
C SER A 398 6.42 19.40 -22.99
N VAL A 399 5.56 19.16 -23.97
CA VAL A 399 5.82 18.28 -25.12
C VAL A 399 5.84 19.11 -26.40
N ASP A 400 6.88 18.98 -27.24
CA ASP A 400 6.95 19.61 -28.58
C ASP A 400 6.55 18.60 -29.66
N LEU A 401 5.39 18.83 -30.27
CA LEU A 401 4.77 17.92 -31.25
C LEU A 401 5.52 17.84 -32.58
N ARG A 402 6.47 18.74 -32.84
CA ARG A 402 7.31 18.69 -34.07
C ARG A 402 8.45 17.68 -33.95
N SER A 403 8.80 17.30 -32.72
CA SER A 403 9.82 16.29 -32.47
C SER A 403 9.18 14.91 -32.48
N GLU A 404 9.84 13.92 -33.09
CA GLU A 404 9.36 12.53 -33.07
C GLU A 404 9.16 12.01 -31.64
N SER A 405 10.09 12.34 -30.73
CA SER A 405 9.98 11.99 -29.32
C SER A 405 8.81 12.67 -28.62
N GLY A 406 8.51 13.93 -28.95
CA GLY A 406 7.38 14.64 -28.37
C GLY A 406 6.05 14.12 -28.90
N LEU A 407 5.94 13.90 -30.21
CA LEU A 407 4.78 13.27 -30.84
C LEU A 407 4.51 11.89 -30.24
N PHE A 408 5.54 11.06 -30.05
CA PHE A 408 5.40 9.75 -29.40
C PHE A 408 4.86 9.85 -27.98
N ARG A 409 5.37 10.79 -27.16
CA ARG A 409 4.89 11.02 -25.79
C ARG A 409 3.43 11.47 -25.75
N SER A 410 3.07 12.43 -26.59
CA SER A 410 1.68 12.92 -26.73
C SER A 410 0.74 11.78 -27.15
N THR A 411 1.11 11.04 -28.19
CA THR A 411 0.34 9.89 -28.71
C THR A 411 0.10 8.85 -27.62
N LEU A 412 1.15 8.47 -26.88
CA LEU A 412 1.02 7.52 -25.77
C LEU A 412 0.05 8.01 -24.70
N LEU A 413 0.16 9.26 -24.26
CA LEU A 413 -0.72 9.82 -23.22
C LEU A 413 -2.18 9.91 -23.68
N HIS A 414 -2.42 10.27 -24.95
CA HIS A 414 -3.77 10.25 -25.53
C HIS A 414 -4.35 8.84 -25.60
N ARG A 415 -3.56 7.84 -26.03
CA ARG A 415 -3.99 6.43 -26.05
C ARG A 415 -4.32 5.92 -24.65
N LEU A 416 -3.54 6.30 -23.64
CA LEU A 416 -3.81 5.94 -22.26
C LEU A 416 -5.10 6.59 -21.73
N ASN A 417 -5.35 7.87 -22.06
CA ASN A 417 -6.60 8.55 -21.68
C ASN A 417 -7.83 7.89 -22.31
N VAL A 418 -7.73 7.41 -23.55
CA VAL A 418 -8.79 6.60 -24.20
C VAL A 418 -9.10 5.33 -23.40
N LEU A 419 -8.07 4.67 -22.87
CA LEU A 419 -8.20 3.51 -22.00
C LEU A 419 -8.65 3.85 -20.57
N GLY A 420 -8.92 5.13 -20.27
CA GLY A 420 -9.22 5.59 -18.91
C GLY A 420 -8.02 5.52 -17.96
N VAL A 421 -6.82 5.33 -18.50
CA VAL A 421 -5.55 5.39 -17.78
C VAL A 421 -5.06 6.83 -17.82
N ASN A 422 -5.59 7.66 -16.93
CA ASN A 422 -5.36 9.12 -16.94
C ASN A 422 -3.99 9.54 -16.38
N TRP A 423 -2.92 8.86 -16.79
CA TRP A 423 -1.56 9.14 -16.32
C TRP A 423 -1.12 10.57 -16.66
N GLY A 424 -1.62 11.13 -17.77
CA GLY A 424 -1.44 12.53 -18.12
C GLY A 424 -2.76 13.26 -18.28
N ARG A 425 -2.92 14.37 -17.55
CA ARG A 425 -4.01 15.33 -17.78
C ARG A 425 -3.48 16.52 -18.58
N LEU A 426 -4.08 16.77 -19.74
CA LEU A 426 -3.76 17.93 -20.56
C LEU A 426 -4.27 19.21 -19.86
N THR A 427 -3.41 20.18 -19.58
CA THR A 427 -3.75 21.42 -18.86
C THR A 427 -3.85 22.65 -19.76
N ASP A 428 -3.11 22.66 -20.87
CA ASP A 428 -3.22 23.67 -21.91
C ASP A 428 -2.95 23.04 -23.27
N VAL A 429 -3.90 23.25 -24.19
CA VAL A 429 -3.80 22.82 -25.60
C VAL A 429 -3.01 23.86 -26.43
N GLY A 430 -2.57 24.95 -25.81
CA GLY A 430 -2.01 26.08 -26.52
C GLY A 430 -3.12 26.79 -27.29
N ARG A 431 -3.80 27.73 -26.62
CA ARG A 431 -4.97 28.45 -27.16
C ARG A 431 -4.71 29.37 -28.37
N SER A 432 -3.55 29.30 -29.02
CA SER A 432 -3.25 30.10 -30.20
C SER A 432 -2.90 29.22 -31.41
N ARG A 433 -3.41 29.61 -32.59
CA ARG A 433 -3.12 29.01 -33.89
C ARG A 433 -1.62 29.10 -34.17
N GLY A 434 -0.84 28.13 -33.70
CA GLY A 434 0.62 28.08 -33.89
C GLY A 434 1.43 27.40 -32.78
N THR A 435 0.83 27.02 -31.65
CA THR A 435 1.58 26.33 -30.58
C THR A 435 1.65 24.83 -30.82
N PHE A 436 2.75 24.36 -31.41
CA PHE A 436 3.12 22.94 -31.50
C PHE A 436 3.52 22.33 -30.14
N ARG A 437 2.88 22.77 -29.06
CA ARG A 437 3.21 22.36 -27.70
C ARG A 437 1.97 21.98 -26.91
N GLU A 438 2.09 20.89 -26.19
CA GLU A 438 1.11 20.46 -25.19
C GLU A 438 1.73 20.53 -23.81
N ARG A 439 0.93 20.97 -22.83
CA ARG A 439 1.30 20.92 -21.42
C ARG A 439 0.46 19.87 -20.72
N TRP A 440 1.15 18.94 -20.09
CA TRP A 440 0.56 17.81 -19.38
C TRP A 440 0.94 17.88 -17.90
N MET A 441 0.00 17.53 -17.04
CA MET A 441 0.27 17.20 -15.64
C MET A 441 0.25 15.69 -15.50
N LEU A 442 1.40 15.11 -15.13
CA LEU A 442 1.56 13.68 -14.98
C LEU A 442 1.48 13.29 -13.50
N ALA A 443 0.73 12.24 -13.19
CA ALA A 443 0.73 11.60 -11.88
C ALA A 443 0.38 10.11 -12.05
N TRP A 444 1.27 9.23 -11.60
CA TRP A 444 1.06 7.79 -11.68
C TRP A 444 0.19 7.31 -10.52
N GLN A 445 -0.82 6.50 -10.86
CA GLN A 445 -1.69 5.85 -9.89
C GLN A 445 -1.64 4.33 -10.11
N PRO A 446 -1.48 3.52 -9.05
CA PRO A 446 -1.46 2.06 -9.20
C PRO A 446 -2.72 1.45 -9.81
N GLU A 447 -3.87 2.11 -9.65
CA GLU A 447 -5.14 1.70 -10.25
C GLU A 447 -5.08 1.62 -11.78
N TYR A 448 -4.12 2.32 -12.40
CA TYR A 448 -3.88 2.20 -13.84
C TYR A 448 -3.48 0.79 -14.25
N ALA A 449 -2.83 0.00 -13.38
CA ALA A 449 -2.59 -1.41 -13.66
C ALA A 449 -3.91 -2.19 -13.82
N VAL A 450 -4.91 -1.92 -12.97
CA VAL A 450 -6.24 -2.55 -13.07
C VAL A 450 -6.96 -2.09 -14.33
N ARG A 451 -6.95 -0.79 -14.62
CA ARG A 451 -7.53 -0.25 -15.86
C ARG A 451 -6.89 -0.88 -17.10
N LEU A 452 -5.59 -1.14 -17.10
CA LEU A 452 -4.95 -1.85 -18.21
C LEU A 452 -5.46 -3.29 -18.32
N VAL A 453 -5.61 -4.01 -17.21
CA VAL A 453 -6.17 -5.38 -17.23
C VAL A 453 -7.61 -5.39 -17.75
N GLU A 454 -8.47 -4.47 -17.32
CA GLU A 454 -9.85 -4.33 -17.81
C GLU A 454 -9.91 -4.14 -19.34
N ASN A 455 -8.93 -3.44 -19.92
CA ASN A 455 -8.89 -3.14 -21.34
C ASN A 455 -8.24 -4.24 -22.20
N LEU A 456 -7.80 -5.35 -21.61
CA LEU A 456 -7.22 -6.49 -22.36
C LEU A 456 -8.19 -7.06 -23.38
N VAL A 457 -9.50 -6.97 -23.13
CA VAL A 457 -10.55 -7.43 -24.06
C VAL A 457 -10.48 -6.73 -25.43
N TYR A 458 -9.94 -5.51 -25.49
CA TYR A 458 -9.83 -4.73 -26.73
C TYR A 458 -8.52 -4.99 -27.49
N GLY A 459 -7.52 -5.61 -26.87
CA GLY A 459 -6.27 -5.99 -27.53
C GLY A 459 -5.06 -6.12 -26.60
N PRO A 460 -3.97 -6.77 -27.06
CA PRO A 460 -2.80 -7.04 -26.24
C PRO A 460 -1.78 -5.89 -26.17
N THR A 461 -1.95 -4.81 -26.95
CA THR A 461 -1.08 -3.63 -26.97
C THR A 461 -1.89 -2.36 -26.74
N ILE A 462 -1.27 -1.32 -26.18
CA ILE A 462 -1.93 -0.03 -25.87
C ILE A 462 -2.61 0.55 -27.11
N GLU A 463 -1.95 0.45 -28.27
CA GLU A 463 -2.51 0.87 -29.56
C GLU A 463 -3.77 0.10 -29.92
N LYS A 464 -3.71 -1.25 -29.93
CA LYS A 464 -4.85 -2.09 -30.33
C LYS A 464 -6.02 -1.95 -29.35
N ALA A 465 -5.73 -1.94 -28.05
CA ALA A 465 -6.74 -1.78 -27.03
C ALA A 465 -7.43 -0.41 -27.11
N ALA A 466 -6.66 0.67 -27.31
CA ALA A 466 -7.25 2.00 -27.45
C ALA A 466 -8.10 2.11 -28.72
N ASN A 467 -7.65 1.51 -29.83
CA ASN A 467 -8.41 1.45 -31.08
C ASN A 467 -9.73 0.70 -30.93
N GLY A 468 -9.68 -0.49 -30.32
CA GLY A 468 -10.86 -1.34 -30.09
C GLY A 468 -11.88 -0.65 -29.19
N ARG A 469 -11.40 -0.01 -28.11
CA ARG A 469 -12.26 0.75 -27.19
C ARG A 469 -12.90 1.97 -27.87
N LEU A 470 -12.15 2.75 -28.64
CA LEU A 470 -12.72 3.86 -29.40
C LEU A 470 -13.77 3.39 -30.40
N THR A 471 -13.50 2.30 -31.12
CA THR A 471 -14.46 1.73 -32.08
C THR A 471 -15.78 1.37 -31.40
N GLN A 472 -15.71 0.74 -30.22
CA GLN A 472 -16.89 0.43 -29.42
C GLN A 472 -17.62 1.70 -28.95
N MET A 473 -16.89 2.69 -28.42
CA MET A 473 -17.48 3.96 -27.97
C MET A 473 -18.15 4.73 -29.10
N ILE A 474 -17.54 4.75 -30.29
CA ILE A 474 -18.09 5.37 -31.51
C ILE A 474 -19.38 4.64 -31.93
N GLY A 475 -19.38 3.31 -31.90
CA GLY A 475 -20.57 2.52 -32.23
C GLY A 475 -21.75 2.74 -31.27
N ALA A 476 -21.47 3.11 -30.01
CA ALA A 476 -22.48 3.40 -28.99
C ALA A 476 -22.89 4.88 -28.91
N ALA A 477 -22.20 5.79 -29.60
CA ALA A 477 -22.43 7.22 -29.49
C ALA A 477 -23.76 7.63 -30.16
N ALA A 478 -24.64 8.26 -29.39
CA ALA A 478 -25.97 8.68 -29.85
C ALA A 478 -26.04 10.14 -30.34
N THR A 479 -24.98 10.93 -30.17
CA THR A 479 -24.95 12.35 -30.51
C THR A 479 -23.76 12.70 -31.41
N LEU A 480 -23.96 13.71 -32.28
CA LEU A 480 -22.91 14.20 -33.17
C LEU A 480 -21.73 14.80 -32.38
N ASP A 481 -22.01 15.45 -31.25
CA ASP A 481 -20.99 16.04 -30.38
C ASP A 481 -20.08 14.98 -29.74
N ALA A 482 -20.66 13.89 -29.24
CA ALA A 482 -19.91 12.75 -28.71
C ALA A 482 -19.07 12.11 -29.82
N LEU A 483 -19.64 11.88 -31.00
CA LEU A 483 -18.92 11.35 -32.17
C LEU A 483 -17.75 12.25 -32.57
N ALA A 484 -17.96 13.57 -32.67
CA ALA A 484 -16.90 14.52 -33.02
C ALA A 484 -15.76 14.48 -31.99
N THR A 485 -16.09 14.40 -30.70
CA THR A 485 -15.09 14.28 -29.61
C THR A 485 -14.29 12.98 -29.70
N LEU A 486 -14.94 11.85 -30.01
CA LEU A 486 -14.28 10.55 -30.16
C LEU A 486 -13.41 10.49 -31.41
N VAL A 487 -13.86 11.06 -32.53
CA VAL A 487 -13.05 11.17 -33.76
C VAL A 487 -11.84 12.07 -33.53
N GLN A 488 -12.02 13.21 -32.85
CA GLN A 488 -10.89 14.07 -32.48
C GLN A 488 -9.88 13.33 -31.59
N SER A 489 -10.36 12.51 -30.66
CA SER A 489 -9.52 11.66 -29.80
C SER A 489 -8.77 10.59 -30.59
N ALA A 490 -9.39 9.99 -31.62
CA ALA A 490 -8.72 9.04 -32.51
C ALA A 490 -7.58 9.70 -33.28
N ILE A 491 -7.80 10.92 -33.79
CA ILE A 491 -6.79 11.69 -34.53
C ILE A 491 -5.60 12.04 -33.63
N THR A 492 -5.83 12.54 -32.41
CA THR A 492 -4.74 12.90 -31.49
C THR A 492 -4.00 11.69 -30.94
N ALA A 493 -4.69 10.55 -30.79
CA ALA A 493 -4.09 9.29 -30.39
C ALA A 493 -3.43 8.51 -31.55
N ALA A 494 -3.46 9.04 -32.78
CA ALA A 494 -3.00 8.36 -34.00
C ALA A 494 -3.57 6.93 -34.12
N LEU A 495 -4.90 6.83 -34.08
CA LEU A 495 -5.70 5.61 -34.13
C LEU A 495 -6.61 5.62 -35.37
N SER A 496 -7.00 4.43 -35.84
CA SER A 496 -7.65 4.20 -37.15
C SER A 496 -9.06 3.65 -37.04
#